data_AF-F2IH06-F1
#
_entry.id   AF-F2IH06-F1
#
_cell.length_a   1.000
_cell.length_b   1.000
_cell.length_c   1.000
_cell.angle_alpha   90.00
_cell.angle_beta   90.00
_cell.angle_gamma   90.00
#
_symmetry.space_group_name_H-M   'P 1'
#
loop_
_entity.id
_entity.type
_entity.pdbx_description
1 polymer ?
#
loop_
_entity_poly.entity_id
_entity_poly.type
_entity_poly.pdbx_seq_one_letter_code
_entity_poly.pdbx_strand_id
1 'polypeptide(L)' 'MCEHEKVACPRCNASFECKVGSISLCQCTAVSLSVDESQFISDGYKECLCASCMLEMKKEYNAKLLEQKFTQISTLFKKK' A
#
# COMPACT_ATOMS: atom_id res chain seq x y z
N MET A 1 27.96 15.45 -10.47
CA MET A 1 26.76 15.23 -11.30
C MET A 1 25.69 14.71 -10.36
N CYS A 2 24.54 15.36 -10.30
CA CYS A 2 23.51 15.05 -9.29
C CYS A 2 22.83 13.73 -9.65
N GLU A 3 23.35 12.63 -9.13
CA GLU A 3 22.67 11.34 -9.07
C GLU A 3 21.48 11.51 -8.14
N HIS A 4 20.35 11.94 -8.68
CA HIS A 4 19.07 11.81 -7.98
C HIS A 4 18.86 10.30 -7.80
N GLU A 5 19.02 9.81 -6.58
CA GLU A 5 18.80 8.41 -6.22
C GLU A 5 17.40 7.99 -6.66
N LYS A 6 17.32 7.35 -7.84
CA LYS A 6 16.11 6.69 -8.29
C LYS A 6 15.91 5.50 -7.35
N VAL A 7 15.00 5.64 -6.40
CA VAL A 7 14.65 4.56 -5.50
C VAL A 7 13.99 3.45 -6.33
N ALA A 8 14.51 2.23 -6.18
CA ALA A 8 13.89 1.05 -6.77
C ALA A 8 12.78 0.57 -5.82
N CYS A 9 11.60 0.29 -6.37
CA CYS A 9 10.52 -0.28 -5.57
C CYS A 9 10.92 -1.70 -5.11
N PRO A 10 10.95 -2.03 -3.82
CA PRO A 10 11.36 -3.36 -3.35
C PRO A 10 10.41 -4.47 -3.81
N ARG A 11 9.19 -4.11 -4.24
CA ARG A 11 8.18 -5.07 -4.70
C ARG A 11 8.28 -5.42 -6.18
N CYS A 12 8.37 -4.42 -7.05
CA CYS A 12 8.37 -4.62 -8.51
C CYS A 12 9.69 -4.28 -9.18
N ASN A 13 10.67 -3.82 -8.41
CA ASN A 13 11.98 -3.35 -8.88
C ASN A 13 11.92 -2.20 -9.91
N ALA A 14 10.76 -1.55 -10.05
CA ALA A 14 10.60 -0.39 -10.92
C ALA A 14 11.27 0.84 -10.31
N SER A 15 11.96 1.60 -11.15
CA SER A 15 12.53 2.88 -10.77
C SER A 15 11.42 3.92 -10.63
N PHE A 16 11.33 4.60 -9.48
CA PHE A 16 10.37 5.68 -9.28
C PHE A 16 11.00 6.82 -8.48
N GLU A 17 10.38 8.00 -8.58
CA GLU A 17 10.77 9.15 -7.80
C GLU A 17 10.10 9.09 -6.42
N CYS A 18 10.83 8.58 -5.40
CA CYS A 18 10.47 8.83 -4.00
C CYS A 18 11.15 10.12 -3.53
N LYS A 19 10.42 11.23 -3.52
CA LYS A 19 10.90 12.50 -2.92
C LYS A 19 10.39 12.62 -1.49
N VAL A 20 10.95 11.84 -0.56
CA VAL A 20 10.55 11.90 0.87
C VAL A 20 10.72 13.31 1.43
N GLY A 21 11.77 14.04 1.03
CA GLY A 21 12.00 15.44 1.41
C GLY A 21 11.01 16.44 0.81
N SER A 22 10.18 16.01 -0.14
CA SER A 22 9.09 16.82 -0.71
C SER A 22 7.91 15.90 -1.00
N ILE A 23 7.30 15.40 0.08
CA ILE A 23 6.21 14.40 0.01
C ILE A 23 5.10 14.82 -0.96
N SER A 24 4.79 16.11 -1.05
CA SER A 24 3.80 16.66 -2.01
C SER A 24 4.13 16.38 -3.49
N LEU A 25 5.40 16.11 -3.82
CA LEU A 25 5.88 15.79 -5.16
C LEU A 25 6.18 14.29 -5.35
N CYS A 26 5.99 13.47 -4.32
CA CYS A 26 6.20 12.03 -4.39
C CYS A 26 5.07 11.36 -5.19
N GLN A 27 5.39 10.40 -6.06
CA GLN A 27 4.35 9.61 -6.74
C GLN A 27 3.44 8.85 -5.75
N CYS A 28 3.91 8.65 -4.52
CA CYS A 28 3.16 8.03 -3.45
C CYS A 28 1.93 8.83 -3.01
N THR A 29 1.96 10.17 -3.07
CA THR A 29 0.80 11.00 -2.67
C THR A 29 -0.34 11.01 -3.70
N ALA A 30 -0.07 10.59 -4.94
CA ALA A 30 -1.12 10.37 -5.93
C ALA A 30 -2.05 9.20 -5.56
N VAL A 31 -1.61 8.31 -4.66
CA VAL A 31 -2.41 7.19 -4.16
C VAL A 31 -3.03 7.56 -2.83
N SER A 32 -4.35 7.77 -2.81
CA SER A 32 -5.08 8.01 -1.57
C SER A 32 -5.24 6.70 -0.78
N LEU A 33 -4.48 6.57 0.30
CA LEU A 33 -4.56 5.46 1.26
C LEU A 33 -5.19 5.94 2.56
N SER A 34 -6.03 5.10 3.15
CA SER A 34 -6.56 5.26 4.51
C SER A 34 -5.48 4.92 5.54
N VAL A 35 -5.68 5.31 6.81
CA VAL A 35 -4.74 5.01 7.89
C VAL A 35 -4.47 3.51 8.01
N ASP A 36 -5.51 2.68 7.99
CA ASP A 36 -5.37 1.23 8.06
C ASP A 36 -4.65 0.64 6.84
N GLU A 37 -4.93 1.16 5.64
CA GLU A 37 -4.26 0.75 4.38
C GLU A 37 -2.77 1.09 4.42
N SER A 38 -2.43 2.29 4.89
CA SER A 38 -1.05 2.72 5.07
C SER A 38 -0.34 1.86 6.12
N GLN A 39 -1.01 1.57 7.25
CA GLN A 39 -0.45 0.73 8.31
C GLN A 39 -0.18 -0.69 7.81
N PHE A 40 -1.11 -1.27 7.03
CA PHE A 40 -0.93 -2.58 6.39
C PHE A 40 0.28 -2.62 5.47
N ILE A 41 0.51 -1.55 4.71
CA ILE A 41 1.67 -1.43 3.84
C ILE A 41 2.96 -1.28 4.65
N SER A 42 2.98 -0.41 5.67
CA SER A 42 4.15 -0.17 6.52
C SER A 42 4.55 -1.36 7.37
N ASP A 43 3.62 -2.25 7.70
CA ASP A 43 3.91 -3.52 8.38
C ASP A 43 4.69 -4.49 7.48
N GLY A 44 4.34 -4.55 6.19
CA GLY A 44 5.00 -5.42 5.21
C GLY A 44 6.24 -4.81 4.54
N TYR A 45 6.30 -3.50 4.40
CA TYR A 45 7.34 -2.79 3.66
C TYR A 45 7.83 -1.56 4.43
N LYS A 46 9.12 -1.56 4.80
CA LYS A 46 9.77 -0.42 5.48
C LYS A 46 10.27 0.67 4.50
N GLU A 47 10.36 0.35 3.22
CA GLU A 47 10.86 1.24 2.18
C GLU A 47 9.72 1.83 1.34
N CYS A 48 9.99 2.91 0.60
CA CYS A 48 9.00 3.50 -0.30
C CYS A 48 8.57 2.47 -1.38
N LEU A 49 7.27 2.33 -1.59
CA LEU A 49 6.73 1.63 -2.76
C LEU A 49 6.41 2.64 -3.88
N CYS A 50 6.38 2.16 -5.13
CA CYS A 50 5.86 2.96 -6.24
C CYS A 50 4.32 3.04 -6.19
N ALA A 51 3.75 4.02 -6.89
CA ALA A 51 2.29 4.23 -6.94
C ALA A 51 1.52 2.97 -7.38
N SER A 52 2.03 2.25 -8.38
CA SER A 52 1.42 0.99 -8.85
C SER A 52 1.35 -0.05 -7.75
N CYS A 53 2.45 -0.29 -7.03
CA CYS A 53 2.48 -1.26 -5.95
C CYS A 53 1.61 -0.84 -4.76
N MET A 54 1.55 0.47 -4.44
CA MET A 54 0.61 0.97 -3.44
C MET A 54 -0.85 0.73 -3.83
N LEU A 55 -1.21 0.93 -5.11
CA LEU A 55 -2.56 0.62 -5.61
C LEU A 55 -2.88 -0.88 -5.54
N GLU A 56 -1.92 -1.74 -5.83
CA GLU A 56 -2.10 -3.19 -5.70
C GLU A 56 -2.28 -3.60 -4.23
N MET A 57 -1.43 -3.11 -3.33
CA MET A 57 -1.55 -3.37 -1.90
C MET A 57 -2.89 -2.89 -1.34
N LYS A 58 -3.38 -1.74 -1.82
CA LYS A 58 -4.72 -1.24 -1.52
C LYS A 58 -5.80 -2.24 -1.94
N LYS A 59 -5.72 -2.76 -3.17
CA LYS A 59 -6.68 -3.76 -3.67
C LYS A 59 -6.64 -5.03 -2.82
N GLU A 60 -5.46 -5.53 -2.48
CA GLU A 60 -5.29 -6.72 -1.63
C GLU A 60 -5.87 -6.52 -0.23
N TYR A 61 -5.62 -5.36 0.39
CA TYR A 61 -6.20 -5.02 1.68
C TYR A 61 -7.73 -4.99 1.64
N ASN A 62 -8.31 -4.38 0.61
CA ASN A 62 -9.75 -4.32 0.42
C ASN A 62 -10.37 -5.71 0.15
N ALA A 63 -9.69 -6.57 -0.61
CA ALA A 63 -10.10 -7.95 -0.84
C ALA A 63 -10.12 -8.75 0.47
N LYS A 64 -9.05 -8.67 1.27
CA LYS A 64 -8.98 -9.32 2.59
C LYS A 64 -10.07 -8.82 3.53
N LEU A 65 -10.31 -7.50 3.58
CA LEU A 65 -11.38 -6.90 4.37
C LEU A 65 -12.75 -7.47 4.00
N LEU A 66 -13.01 -7.62 2.70
CA LEU A 66 -14.26 -8.20 2.21
C LEU A 66 -14.41 -9.65 2.68
N GLU A 67 -13.37 -10.47 2.49
CA GLU A 67 -13.35 -11.87 2.93
C GLU A 67 -13.55 -12.02 4.45
N GLN A 68 -12.93 -11.15 5.25
CA GLN A 68 -13.11 -11.14 6.70
C GLN A 68 -14.54 -10.78 7.10
N LYS A 69 -15.14 -9.77 6.45
CA LYS A 69 -16.53 -9.40 6.69
C LYS A 69 -17.48 -10.56 6.38
N PHE A 70 -17.25 -11.28 5.28
CA PHE A 70 -18.04 -12.47 4.94
C PHE A 70 -17.90 -13.60 5.97
N THR A 71 -16.67 -13.83 6.45
CA THR A 71 -16.41 -14.86 7.47
C THR A 71 -17.12 -14.55 8.79
N GLN A 72 -17.08 -13.29 9.22
CA GLN A 72 -17.80 -12.83 10.43
C GLN A 72 -19.31 -13.03 10.32
N ILE A 73 -19.90 -12.72 9.15
CA ILE A 73 -21.34 -12.94 8.91
C ILE A 73 -21.66 -14.44 8.97
N SER A 74 -20.87 -15.31 8.35
CA SER A 74 -21.08 -16.77 8.40
C SER A 74 -21.04 -17.32 9.84
N THR A 75 -20.16 -16.80 10.70
CA THR A 75 -20.11 -17.18 12.11
C THR A 75 -21.33 -16.71 12.93
N LEU A 76 -22.00 -15.62 12.53
CA LEU A 76 -23.24 -15.14 13.15
C LEU A 76 -24.42 -16.06 12.85
N PHE A 77 -24.49 -16.67 11.65
CA PHE A 77 -25.56 -17.61 11.28
C PHE A 77 -25.41 -19.00 11.89
N LYS A 78 -24.22 -19.39 12.35
CA LYS A 78 -23.96 -20.70 12.99
C LYS A 78 -24.37 -20.79 14.46
N LYS A 79 -24.82 -19.68 15.07
CA LYS A 79 -25.15 -19.59 16.50
C LYS A 79 -26.65 -19.73 16.80
N LYS A 80 -27.43 -20.34 15.90
CA LYS A 80 -28.87 -20.59 16.08
C LYS A 80 -29.17 -22.08 16.04
#